data_AF-A0A554VCH6-F1
#
_entry.id   AF-A0A554VCH6-F1
#
_cell.length_a   1.000
_cell.length_b   1.000
_cell.length_c   1.000
_cell.angle_alpha   90.00
_cell.angle_beta   90.00
_cell.angle_gamma   90.00
#
_symmetry.space_group_name_H-M   'P 1'
#
loop_
_entity.id
_entity.type
_entity.pdbx_description
1 polymer ?
#
loop_
_entity_poly.entity_id
_entity_poly.type
_entity_poly.pdbx_seq_one_letter_code
_entity_poly.pdbx_strand_id
1 'polypeptide(L)'
;MNLQTILNDIIKNAFPELMDEDIAIEWKNLEDALMDQGGLTGHGYFIEVDESLKKANEAIIVGGIAHELCHILADLKVGKWQILLDRVAYRIFKRYRTLDERNTDLQAIIRGYGSSVLLFMKYSENKGYNYYKEDGLSIREIEAILNNGLK
;
A
#
# COMPACT_ATOMS: atom_id res chain seq x y z
N MET A 1 8.33 -16.33 -8.28
CA MET A 1 7.46 -15.14 -8.28
C MET A 1 8.30 -13.94 -8.66
N ASN A 2 7.90 -13.19 -9.69
CA ASN A 2 8.63 -12.02 -10.18
C ASN A 2 7.86 -10.76 -9.76
N LEU A 3 8.41 -9.99 -8.80
CA LEU A 3 7.75 -8.79 -8.27
C LEU A 3 7.51 -7.74 -9.36
N GLN A 4 8.46 -7.54 -10.27
CA GLN A 4 8.31 -6.57 -11.35
C GLN A 4 7.15 -6.93 -12.29
N THR A 5 6.94 -8.22 -12.57
CA THR A 5 5.81 -8.67 -13.37
C THR A 5 4.48 -8.36 -12.68
N ILE A 6 4.36 -8.69 -11.39
CA ILE A 6 3.15 -8.40 -10.60
C ILE A 6 2.88 -6.89 -10.55
N LEU A 7 3.91 -6.09 -10.26
CA LEU A 7 3.83 -4.63 -10.25
C LEU A 7 3.32 -4.08 -11.57
N ASN A 8 3.94 -4.47 -12.69
CA ASN A 8 3.58 -3.99 -14.01
C ASN A 8 2.14 -4.38 -14.39
N ASP A 9 1.70 -5.59 -14.01
CA ASP A 9 0.34 -6.05 -14.25
C ASP A 9 -0.68 -5.24 -13.43
N ILE A 10 -0.38 -4.92 -12.17
CA ILE A 10 -1.25 -4.07 -11.33
C ILE A 10 -1.33 -2.66 -11.91
N ILE A 11 -0.18 -2.06 -12.25
CA ILE A 11 -0.11 -0.70 -12.83
C ILE A 11 -0.96 -0.63 -14.10
N LYS A 12 -0.70 -1.53 -15.05
CA LYS A 12 -1.38 -1.56 -16.34
C LYS A 12 -2.91 -1.66 -16.22
N ASN A 13 -3.39 -2.46 -15.27
CA ASN A 13 -4.81 -2.77 -15.17
C ASN A 13 -5.60 -1.78 -14.30
N ALA A 14 -4.96 -1.17 -13.30
CA ALA A 14 -5.67 -0.44 -12.27
C ALA A 14 -5.03 0.87 -11.80
N PHE A 15 -3.78 1.15 -12.19
CA PHE A 15 -3.09 2.41 -11.91
C PHE A 15 -2.45 2.98 -13.19
N PRO A 16 -3.23 3.19 -14.27
CA PRO A 16 -2.69 3.74 -15.52
C PRO A 16 -2.00 5.10 -15.32
N GLU A 17 -2.36 5.83 -14.27
CA GLU A 17 -1.73 7.10 -13.88
C GLU A 17 -0.25 6.96 -13.49
N LEU A 18 0.20 5.75 -13.15
CA LEU A 18 1.58 5.44 -12.77
C LEU A 18 2.40 4.80 -13.90
N MET A 19 1.85 4.68 -15.12
CA MET A 19 2.53 4.00 -16.23
C MET A 19 3.82 4.69 -16.69
N ASP A 20 3.90 6.01 -16.54
CA ASP A 20 5.06 6.81 -16.93
C ASP A 20 6.03 7.07 -15.76
N GLU A 21 5.72 6.54 -14.58
CA GLU A 21 6.54 6.69 -13.38
C GLU A 21 7.58 5.57 -13.26
N ASP A 22 8.80 5.92 -12.87
CA ASP A 22 9.85 4.95 -12.58
C ASP A 22 9.65 4.38 -11.17
N ILE A 23 9.09 3.17 -11.07
CA ILE A 23 8.80 2.50 -9.81
C ILE A 23 9.62 1.21 -9.71
N ALA A 24 10.63 1.23 -8.85
CA ALA A 24 11.41 0.04 -8.53
C ALA A 24 10.68 -0.83 -7.49
N ILE A 25 10.80 -2.15 -7.60
CA ILE A 25 10.31 -3.06 -6.56
C ILE A 25 11.33 -4.15 -6.26
N GLU A 26 11.64 -4.34 -4.98
CA GLU A 26 12.66 -5.30 -4.56
C GLU A 26 12.34 -6.04 -3.27
N TRP A 27 13.03 -7.15 -3.07
CA TRP A 27 13.01 -7.88 -1.80
C TRP A 27 14.03 -7.27 -0.85
N LYS A 28 13.61 -6.99 0.39
CA LYS A 28 14.48 -6.47 1.44
C LYS A 28 14.12 -7.09 2.78
N ASN A 29 15.04 -7.07 3.73
CA ASN A 29 14.75 -7.46 5.10
C ASN A 29 14.26 -6.23 5.86
N LEU A 30 12.97 -6.18 6.18
CA LEU A 30 12.33 -5.06 6.87
C LEU A 30 12.13 -5.42 8.35
N GLU A 31 12.47 -4.50 9.25
CA GLU A 31 12.42 -4.77 10.70
C GLU A 31 11.01 -4.63 11.28
N ASP A 32 10.21 -3.69 10.77
CA ASP A 32 8.95 -3.24 11.39
C ASP A 32 7.74 -3.19 10.43
N ALA A 33 7.92 -3.56 9.17
CA ALA A 33 6.86 -3.60 8.16
C ALA A 33 6.95 -4.84 7.26
N LEU A 34 5.86 -5.13 6.54
CA LEU A 34 5.84 -6.16 5.50
C LEU A 34 6.10 -5.58 4.11
N MET A 35 5.73 -4.33 3.90
CA MET A 35 6.07 -3.53 2.73
C MET A 35 6.31 -2.09 3.17
N ASP A 36 7.15 -1.38 2.43
CA ASP A 36 7.38 0.04 2.60
C ASP A 36 7.50 0.69 1.21
N GLN A 37 7.21 1.98 1.12
CA GLN A 37 7.33 2.75 -0.11
C GLN A 37 8.01 4.09 0.14
N GLY A 38 8.64 4.62 -0.90
CA GLY A 38 9.20 5.95 -0.82
C GLY A 38 9.60 6.54 -2.16
N GLY A 39 10.12 7.76 -2.10
CA GLY A 39 10.66 8.46 -3.26
C GLY A 39 12.18 8.26 -3.38
N LEU A 40 12.66 8.13 -4.60
CA LEU A 40 14.09 8.10 -4.91
C LEU A 40 14.66 9.53 -5.02
N THR A 41 15.95 9.69 -4.71
CA THR A 41 16.61 11.00 -4.83
C THR A 41 16.80 11.34 -6.31
N GLY A 42 16.18 12.43 -6.77
CA GLY A 42 16.20 12.85 -8.17
C GLY A 42 14.83 12.64 -8.82
N HIS A 43 14.49 11.40 -9.14
CA HIS A 43 13.21 10.99 -9.76
C HIS A 43 12.89 9.53 -9.43
N GLY A 44 11.60 9.18 -9.44
CA GLY A 44 11.10 7.81 -9.24
C GLY A 44 10.67 7.47 -7.81
N TYR A 45 10.09 6.28 -7.67
CA TYR A 45 9.59 5.70 -6.43
C TYR A 45 10.16 4.29 -6.25
N PHE A 46 10.06 3.76 -5.04
CA PHE A 46 10.38 2.38 -4.75
C PHE A 46 9.31 1.74 -3.88
N ILE A 47 9.20 0.41 -3.99
CA ILE A 47 8.44 -0.46 -3.10
C ILE A 47 9.41 -1.54 -2.59
N GLU A 48 9.58 -1.62 -1.28
CA GLU A 48 10.35 -2.66 -0.62
C GLU A 48 9.38 -3.71 -0.09
N VAL A 49 9.65 -4.99 -0.40
CA VAL A 49 8.84 -6.13 0.03
C VAL A 49 9.65 -6.98 0.98
N ASP A 50 9.13 -7.23 2.18
CA ASP A 50 9.84 -8.01 3.18
C ASP A 50 10.12 -9.45 2.70
N GLU A 51 11.31 -9.97 2.98
CA GLU A 51 11.70 -11.32 2.56
C GLU A 51 10.79 -12.42 3.14
N SER A 52 10.13 -12.19 4.27
CA SER A 52 9.18 -13.15 4.85
C SER A 52 7.97 -13.40 3.95
N LEU A 53 7.66 -12.49 3.02
CA LEU A 53 6.60 -12.64 2.03
C LEU A 53 6.99 -13.53 0.84
N LYS A 54 8.26 -13.93 0.67
CA LYS A 54 8.67 -14.85 -0.42
C LYS A 54 7.89 -16.17 -0.44
N LYS A 55 7.34 -16.59 0.71
CA LYS A 55 6.52 -17.81 0.86
C LYS A 55 5.02 -17.51 1.00
N ALA A 56 4.60 -16.25 0.92
CA ALA A 56 3.19 -15.88 0.99
C ALA A 56 2.47 -16.23 -0.33
N ASN A 57 1.15 -16.31 -0.26
CA ASN A 57 0.31 -16.43 -1.44
C ASN A 57 0.46 -15.16 -2.30
N GLU A 58 0.49 -15.29 -3.62
CA GLU A 58 0.59 -14.15 -4.54
C GLU A 58 -0.48 -13.09 -4.29
N ALA A 59 -1.71 -13.47 -3.95
CA ALA A 59 -2.79 -12.54 -3.64
C ALA A 59 -2.50 -11.65 -2.42
N ILE A 60 -1.70 -12.13 -1.45
CA ILE A 60 -1.25 -11.32 -0.30
C ILE A 60 -0.30 -10.23 -0.79
N ILE A 61 0.62 -10.58 -1.69
CA ILE A 61 1.61 -9.64 -2.24
C ILE A 61 0.93 -8.64 -3.16
N VAL A 62 -0.01 -9.08 -3.99
CA VAL A 62 -0.86 -8.20 -4.81
C VAL A 62 -1.59 -7.19 -3.92
N GLY A 63 -2.11 -7.62 -2.78
CA GLY A 63 -2.79 -6.74 -1.82
C GLY A 63 -1.87 -5.66 -1.26
N GLY A 64 -0.68 -6.04 -0.81
CA GLY A 64 0.32 -5.09 -0.32
C GLY A 64 0.80 -4.12 -1.40
N ILE A 65 1.15 -4.62 -2.59
CA ILE A 65 1.60 -3.76 -3.71
C ILE A 65 0.51 -2.77 -4.12
N ALA A 66 -0.75 -3.19 -4.20
CA ALA A 66 -1.85 -2.29 -4.52
C ALA A 66 -2.05 -1.20 -3.46
N HIS A 67 -1.83 -1.51 -2.18
CA HIS A 67 -1.85 -0.53 -1.09
C HIS A 67 -0.70 0.48 -1.25
N GLU A 68 0.54 0.03 -1.46
CA GLU A 68 1.69 0.93 -1.66
C GLU A 68 1.57 1.82 -2.90
N LEU A 69 0.99 1.29 -4.00
CA LEU A 69 0.72 2.10 -5.19
C LEU A 69 -0.32 3.19 -4.95
N CYS A 70 -1.28 2.96 -4.05
CA CYS A 70 -2.21 4.01 -3.64
C CYS A 70 -1.51 5.15 -2.89
N HIS A 71 -0.52 4.83 -2.04
CA HIS A 71 0.35 5.83 -1.40
C HIS A 71 1.18 6.61 -2.42
N ILE A 72 1.86 5.91 -3.34
CA ILE A 72 2.64 6.56 -4.42
C ILE A 72 1.76 7.49 -5.27
N LEU A 73 0.55 7.04 -5.64
CA LEU A 73 -0.39 7.85 -6.40
C LEU A 73 -0.88 9.06 -5.62
N ALA A 74 -1.05 8.95 -4.29
CA ALA A 74 -1.38 10.07 -3.43
C ALA A 74 -0.24 11.10 -3.45
N ASP A 75 1.00 10.66 -3.20
CA ASP A 75 2.21 11.49 -3.25
C ASP A 75 2.35 12.26 -4.57
N LEU A 76 2.06 11.62 -5.70
CA LEU A 76 2.11 12.24 -7.03
C LEU A 76 1.16 13.46 -7.15
N LYS A 77 -0.01 13.40 -6.51
CA LYS A 77 -1.05 14.44 -6.62
C LYS A 77 -0.77 15.70 -5.79
N VAL A 78 -0.03 15.57 -4.69
CA VAL A 78 0.21 16.67 -3.72
C VAL A 78 1.44 17.51 -4.12
N GLY A 79 2.33 17.00 -4.98
CA GLY A 79 3.52 17.74 -5.41
C GLY A 79 4.59 17.88 -4.32
N LYS A 80 5.85 18.02 -4.74
CA LYS A 80 7.05 17.76 -3.89
C LYS A 80 7.12 18.54 -2.57
N TRP A 81 6.56 19.76 -2.50
CA TRP A 81 6.56 20.57 -1.28
C TRP A 81 5.49 20.17 -0.27
N GLN A 82 4.34 19.67 -0.73
CA GLN A 82 3.29 19.18 0.15
C GLN A 82 3.66 17.80 0.70
N ILE A 83 4.33 16.94 -0.10
CA ILE A 83 4.89 15.65 0.38
C ILE A 83 5.80 15.85 1.61
N LEU A 84 6.63 16.90 1.63
CA LEU A 84 7.51 17.17 2.78
C LEU A 84 6.71 17.56 4.04
N LEU A 85 5.69 18.42 3.89
CA LEU A 85 4.81 18.82 4.98
C LEU A 85 3.95 17.66 5.46
N ASP A 86 3.46 16.83 4.53
CA ASP A 86 2.64 15.66 4.80
C ASP A 86 3.44 14.58 5.51
N ARG A 87 4.71 14.34 5.16
CA ARG A 87 5.60 13.44 5.93
C ARG A 87 5.84 13.92 7.36
N VAL A 88 5.98 15.23 7.55
CA VAL A 88 6.12 15.82 8.90
C VAL A 88 4.81 15.66 9.68
N ALA A 89 3.67 15.95 9.05
CA ALA A 89 2.36 15.82 9.67
C ALA A 89 2.01 14.35 9.99
N TYR A 90 2.31 13.42 9.09
CA TYR A 90 2.16 11.97 9.25
C TYR A 90 2.94 11.45 10.46
N ARG A 91 4.19 11.92 10.63
CA ARG A 91 5.04 11.53 11.75
C ARG A 91 4.57 12.10 13.10
N ILE A 92 3.97 13.29 13.08
CA ILE A 92 3.60 14.04 14.31
C ILE A 92 2.16 13.75 14.74
N PHE A 93 1.23 13.66 13.79
CA PHE A 93 -0.21 13.62 14.06
C PHE A 93 -0.81 12.26 13.71
N LYS A 94 -1.00 11.42 14.74
CA LYS A 94 -1.64 10.10 14.61
C LYS A 94 -2.94 10.13 13.81
N ARG A 95 -3.80 11.13 14.04
CA ARG A 95 -5.07 11.29 13.32
C ARG A 95 -4.88 11.50 11.81
N TYR A 96 -3.82 12.21 11.40
CA TYR A 96 -3.51 12.42 9.99
C TYR A 96 -3.12 11.10 9.33
N ARG A 97 -2.18 10.38 9.95
CA ARG A 97 -1.80 9.02 9.53
C ARG A 97 -3.00 8.08 9.42
N THR A 98 -3.88 8.06 10.43
CA THR A 98 -5.07 7.21 10.37
C THR A 98 -5.99 7.55 9.20
N LEU A 99 -6.15 8.84 8.86
CA LEU A 99 -6.98 9.23 7.73
C LEU A 99 -6.35 8.85 6.39
N ASP A 100 -5.03 8.99 6.30
CA ASP A 100 -4.24 8.65 5.11
C ASP A 100 -4.31 7.16 4.80
N GLU A 101 -3.95 6.30 5.75
CA GLU A 101 -4.02 4.84 5.62
C GLU A 101 -5.43 4.35 5.28
N ARG A 102 -6.47 4.90 5.93
CA ARG A 102 -7.87 4.57 5.62
C ARG A 102 -8.25 4.97 4.21
N ASN A 103 -7.79 6.12 3.74
CA ASN A 103 -8.05 6.55 2.37
C ASN A 103 -7.30 5.67 1.37
N THR A 104 -6.06 5.30 1.65
CA THR A 104 -5.26 4.36 0.85
C THR A 104 -5.98 3.01 0.72
N ASP A 105 -6.45 2.42 1.83
CA ASP A 105 -7.22 1.18 1.81
C ASP A 105 -8.50 1.31 0.97
N LEU A 106 -9.25 2.40 1.12
CA LEU A 106 -10.46 2.66 0.33
C LEU A 106 -10.14 2.76 -1.17
N GLN A 107 -9.07 3.46 -1.55
CA GLN A 107 -8.67 3.58 -2.95
C GLN A 107 -8.29 2.22 -3.53
N ALA A 108 -7.55 1.40 -2.79
CA ALA A 108 -7.20 0.05 -3.23
C ALA A 108 -8.46 -0.83 -3.41
N ILE A 109 -9.46 -0.70 -2.53
CA ILE A 109 -10.75 -1.38 -2.68
C ILE A 109 -11.51 -0.90 -3.92
N ILE A 110 -11.61 0.42 -4.13
CA ILE A 110 -12.26 1.03 -5.31
C ILE A 110 -11.62 0.53 -6.61
N ARG A 111 -10.30 0.32 -6.60
CA ARG A 111 -9.53 -0.20 -7.75
C ARG A 111 -9.65 -1.72 -7.95
N GLY A 112 -10.47 -2.40 -7.16
CA GLY A 112 -10.77 -3.83 -7.31
C GLY A 112 -9.84 -4.76 -6.53
N TYR A 113 -8.97 -4.25 -5.67
CA TYR A 113 -8.03 -5.07 -4.89
C TYR A 113 -8.51 -5.40 -3.47
N GLY A 114 -9.74 -5.07 -3.12
CA GLY A 114 -10.22 -5.19 -1.73
C GLY A 114 -10.08 -6.59 -1.13
N SER A 115 -10.33 -7.66 -1.91
CA SER A 115 -10.11 -9.04 -1.44
C SER A 115 -8.62 -9.34 -1.17
N SER A 116 -7.72 -8.84 -2.01
CA SER A 116 -6.27 -9.01 -1.86
C SER A 116 -5.73 -8.19 -0.67
N VAL A 117 -6.20 -6.95 -0.51
CA VAL A 117 -5.90 -6.10 0.66
C VAL A 117 -6.36 -6.78 1.95
N LEU A 118 -7.57 -7.35 1.96
CA LEU A 118 -8.07 -8.10 3.12
C LEU A 118 -7.16 -9.30 3.47
N LEU A 119 -6.68 -10.04 2.46
CA LEU A 119 -5.73 -11.14 2.68
C LEU A 119 -4.40 -10.64 3.21
N PHE A 120 -3.88 -9.53 2.67
CA PHE A 120 -2.65 -8.91 3.14
C PHE A 120 -2.74 -8.49 4.61
N MET A 121 -3.83 -7.82 5.00
CA MET A 121 -4.05 -7.39 6.37
C MET A 121 -4.17 -8.55 7.35
N LYS A 122 -4.93 -9.60 6.98
CA LYS A 122 -5.04 -10.82 7.79
C LYS A 122 -3.67 -11.49 7.96
N TYR A 123 -2.85 -11.49 6.91
CA TYR A 123 -1.49 -12.01 6.98
C TYR A 123 -0.61 -11.17 7.92
N SER A 124 -0.68 -9.84 7.81
CA SER A 124 0.04 -8.88 8.65
C SER A 124 -0.28 -9.06 10.15
N GLU A 125 -1.56 -9.15 10.50
CA GLU A 125 -2.00 -9.39 11.88
C GLU A 125 -1.50 -10.74 12.41
N ASN A 126 -1.56 -11.81 11.60
CA ASN A 126 -1.07 -13.14 11.98
C ASN A 126 0.46 -13.18 12.20
N LYS A 127 1.20 -12.27 11.57
CA LYS A 127 2.65 -12.13 11.76
C LYS A 127 3.03 -11.25 12.96
N GLY A 128 2.04 -10.66 13.63
CA GLY A 128 2.26 -9.81 14.80
C GLY A 128 2.49 -8.34 14.47
N TYR A 129 2.35 -7.93 13.21
CA TYR A 129 2.38 -6.52 12.83
C TYR A 129 1.03 -5.89 13.22
N ASN A 130 1.07 -4.93 14.15
CA ASN A 130 -0.14 -4.24 14.65
C ASN A 130 -0.51 -2.99 13.83
N TYR A 131 0.10 -2.79 12.66
CA TYR A 131 -0.04 -1.59 11.83
C TYR A 131 -1.52 -1.19 11.59
N TYR A 132 -2.37 -2.17 11.29
CA TYR A 132 -3.78 -1.94 10.94
C TYR A 132 -4.75 -1.82 12.12
N LYS A 133 -4.31 -2.01 13.37
CA LYS A 133 -5.22 -1.89 14.51
C LYS A 133 -5.62 -0.44 14.80
N GLU A 134 -4.79 0.53 14.42
CA GLU A 134 -4.98 1.93 14.82
C GLU A 134 -4.88 2.94 13.67
N ASP A 135 -4.39 2.54 12.50
CA ASP A 135 -4.11 3.48 11.41
C ASP A 135 -4.99 3.24 10.15
N GLY A 136 -5.16 2.01 9.65
CA GLY A 136 -5.97 1.73 8.45
C GLY A 136 -7.46 1.47 8.66
N LEU A 137 -8.15 0.98 7.61
CA LEU A 137 -9.45 0.33 7.76
C LEU A 137 -9.27 -0.95 8.57
N SER A 138 -10.22 -1.31 9.43
CA SER A 138 -10.19 -2.62 10.08
C SER A 138 -10.60 -3.74 9.13
N ILE A 139 -10.14 -4.97 9.40
CA ILE A 139 -10.56 -6.20 8.69
C ILE A 139 -12.09 -6.28 8.58
N ARG A 140 -12.81 -5.94 9.65
CA ARG A 140 -14.28 -5.95 9.69
C ARG A 140 -14.90 -4.89 8.78
N GLU A 141 -14.30 -3.69 8.71
CA GLU A 141 -14.76 -2.64 7.81
C GLU A 141 -14.57 -3.06 6.34
N ILE A 142 -13.42 -3.62 5.99
CA ILE A 142 -13.17 -4.10 4.63
C ILE A 142 -14.15 -5.24 4.27
N GLU A 143 -14.34 -6.21 5.16
CA GLU A 143 -15.33 -7.28 4.95
C GLU A 143 -16.75 -6.71 4.77
N ALA A 144 -17.14 -5.71 5.55
CA ALA A 144 -18.43 -5.06 5.41
C ALA A 144 -18.57 -4.34 4.06
N ILE A 145 -17.53 -3.63 3.61
CA ILE A 145 -17.50 -2.94 2.31
C ILE A 145 -17.60 -3.95 1.16
N LEU A 146 -16.83 -5.05 1.23
CA LEU A 146 -16.85 -6.08 0.18
C LEU A 146 -18.20 -6.80 0.08
N ASN A 147 -18.88 -7.01 1.20
CA ASN A 147 -20.18 -7.71 1.22
C ASN A 147 -21.37 -6.82 0.86
N ASN A 148 -21.31 -5.52 1.17
CA ASN A 148 -22.46 -4.60 1.02
C ASN A 148 -22.25 -3.53 -0.06
N GLY A 149 -21.07 -3.47 -0.68
CA GLY A 149 -20.65 -2.35 -1.52
C GLY A 149 -20.23 -1.13 -0.71
N LEU A 150 -19.54 -0.19 -1.37
CA LEU A 150 -19.34 1.16 -0.86
C LEU A 150 -20.71 1.85 -0.85
N LYS A 151 -21.18 2.28 0.32
CA LYS A 151 -22.42 3.05 0.47
C LYS A 151 -22.21 4.52 0.10
#